data_AF-A0A9P8HLD7-F1
#
_entry.id   AF-A0A9P8HLD7-F1
#
_cell.length_a   1.000
_cell.length_b   1.000
_cell.length_c   1.000
_cell.angle_alpha   90.00
_cell.angle_beta   90.00
_cell.angle_gamma   90.00
#
_symmetry.space_group_name_H-M   'P 1'
#
loop_
_entity.id
_entity.type
_entity.pdbx_description
1 polymer ?
#
loop_
_entity_poly.entity_id
_entity_poly.type
_entity_poly.pdbx_seq_one_letter_code
_entity_poly.pdbx_strand_id
1 'polypeptide(L)'
;MATTSQPPSQAPASSTSAQTSTPMETDEATPDPTTQDSHPSAPNNDAQAETQQQQPQQPVVLGPRASRLQELYAQSLKRTLGKLKWDNFAACYPTVASRAEPVLKQVQAQMVEKLGEKCEVRFPPLLCSSLFFVHLFFCGDGRGEGENIIDRLNMCNLQKEFESILVTRQVVPKLNDLETLISEATHRRISAPPDAPKPTPPHLLSAKDILSAHLAPSLASHQSLLNARLQTAQSHNAILYEQIQSQRAEIEKLLDSLEATVGDVKSANEALEPVVAQLAREAREADKTVSEEE
;
A
#
# COMPACT_ATOMS: atom_id res chain seq x y z
N MET A 1 35.08 58.25 -19.45
CA MET A 1 35.23 56.81 -19.71
C MET A 1 34.22 56.08 -18.85
N ALA A 2 33.34 55.20 -19.32
CA ALA A 2 32.86 54.98 -20.69
C ALA A 2 31.41 54.43 -20.62
N THR A 3 30.55 55.00 -21.47
CA THR A 3 29.38 54.42 -22.17
C THR A 3 28.74 53.06 -21.76
N THR A 4 27.39 53.06 -21.78
CA THR A 4 26.52 52.07 -22.50
C THR A 4 26.20 50.73 -21.79
N SER A 5 24.97 50.18 -21.81
CA SER A 5 23.64 50.70 -22.19
C SER A 5 22.48 49.84 -21.62
N GLN A 6 21.27 50.38 -21.72
CA GLN A 6 19.92 49.84 -21.43
C GLN A 6 19.01 50.29 -22.62
N PRO A 7 17.76 49.82 -22.93
CA PRO A 7 16.85 48.75 -22.43
C PRO A 7 16.35 47.77 -23.56
N PRO A 8 15.02 47.50 -23.84
CA PRO A 8 14.18 46.41 -23.28
C PRO A 8 13.38 45.52 -24.29
N SER A 9 12.64 44.55 -23.72
CA SER A 9 11.34 43.93 -24.12
C SER A 9 10.74 44.08 -25.53
N GLN A 10 10.22 42.97 -26.09
CA GLN A 10 8.80 42.82 -26.52
C GLN A 10 8.41 41.37 -26.92
N ALA A 11 7.12 41.04 -26.76
CA ALA A 11 6.38 39.96 -27.46
C ALA A 11 5.57 40.61 -28.63
N PRO A 12 4.88 39.93 -29.60
CA PRO A 12 3.97 38.78 -29.42
C PRO A 12 3.78 37.84 -30.67
N ALA A 13 2.58 37.22 -30.80
CA ALA A 13 1.92 36.57 -31.97
C ALA A 13 2.23 35.05 -32.22
N SER A 14 1.25 34.12 -32.21
CA SER A 14 0.21 33.76 -33.23
C SER A 14 0.80 33.02 -34.45
N SER A 15 0.25 31.94 -35.05
CA SER A 15 -1.03 31.20 -34.93
C SER A 15 -1.00 29.89 -35.79
N THR A 16 -2.13 29.16 -35.91
CA THR A 16 -2.48 28.18 -36.99
C THR A 16 -1.90 26.74 -36.80
N SER A 17 -2.67 25.69 -36.48
CA SER A 17 -3.60 24.86 -37.31
C SER A 17 -2.90 24.08 -38.45
N ALA A 18 -3.27 22.85 -38.86
CA ALA A 18 -4.07 21.73 -38.33
C ALA A 18 -3.91 20.51 -39.28
N GLN A 19 -4.45 19.33 -38.94
CA GLN A 19 -4.70 18.15 -39.81
C GLN A 19 -3.44 17.38 -40.31
N THR A 20 -3.31 16.04 -40.23
CA THR A 20 -4.16 14.88 -40.60
C THR A 20 -4.01 14.45 -42.06
N SER A 21 -3.25 13.36 -42.30
CA SER A 21 -3.54 12.35 -43.34
C SER A 21 -2.57 11.14 -43.28
N THR A 22 -3.10 9.94 -43.05
CA THR A 22 -2.55 8.65 -43.56
C THR A 22 -2.89 8.52 -45.06
N PRO A 23 -2.22 7.66 -45.86
CA PRO A 23 -2.84 6.35 -46.15
C PRO A 23 -1.90 5.17 -46.53
N MET A 24 -2.43 3.94 -46.38
CA MET A 24 -2.22 2.68 -47.16
C MET A 24 -0.80 2.13 -47.46
N GLU A 25 -0.55 0.84 -47.78
CA GLU A 25 -1.16 -0.51 -47.65
C GLU A 25 -0.38 -1.44 -48.63
N THR A 26 -0.35 -2.77 -48.40
CA THR A 26 0.31 -3.87 -49.21
C THR A 26 1.84 -4.06 -49.03
N ASP A 27 2.44 -5.27 -49.07
CA ASP A 27 1.87 -6.62 -48.88
C ASP A 27 2.87 -7.76 -48.49
N GLU A 28 2.28 -8.82 -47.92
CA GLU A 28 2.52 -10.28 -47.97
C GLU A 28 3.90 -10.92 -48.36
N ALA A 29 4.45 -11.78 -47.45
CA ALA A 29 4.86 -13.19 -47.68
C ALA A 29 5.91 -13.70 -46.64
N THR A 30 5.69 -14.90 -46.09
CA THR A 30 6.60 -15.64 -45.17
C THR A 30 7.15 -16.89 -45.87
N PRO A 31 8.29 -17.47 -45.45
CA PRO A 31 8.19 -18.64 -44.55
C PRO A 31 9.27 -18.73 -43.44
N ASP A 32 8.87 -19.38 -42.35
CA ASP A 32 9.65 -19.76 -41.16
C ASP A 32 10.53 -21.01 -41.44
N PRO A 33 11.57 -21.35 -40.63
CA PRO A 33 11.29 -22.09 -39.40
C PRO A 33 12.20 -21.79 -38.18
N THR A 34 11.55 -21.50 -37.04
CA THR A 34 11.81 -22.09 -35.71
C THR A 34 13.13 -21.78 -34.98
N THR A 35 13.04 -21.07 -33.86
CA THR A 35 13.36 -21.61 -32.50
C THR A 35 12.66 -20.76 -31.43
N GLN A 36 12.19 -21.42 -30.37
CA GLN A 36 11.40 -20.83 -29.29
C GLN A 36 12.23 -19.89 -28.39
N ASP A 37 11.64 -18.83 -27.85
CA ASP A 37 11.44 -18.80 -26.38
C ASP A 37 10.34 -17.83 -25.86
N SER A 38 9.66 -18.35 -24.84
CA SER A 38 8.79 -17.73 -23.82
C SER A 38 8.34 -16.25 -23.89
N HIS A 39 7.07 -16.05 -24.26
CA HIS A 39 6.23 -14.93 -23.77
C HIS A 39 5.84 -15.15 -22.30
N PRO A 40 5.83 -14.10 -21.45
CA PRO A 40 4.72 -13.94 -20.50
C PRO A 40 3.88 -12.69 -20.77
N SER A 41 2.58 -12.83 -20.56
CA SER A 41 1.53 -11.85 -20.82
C SER A 41 1.62 -10.57 -19.96
N ALA A 42 1.16 -9.45 -20.53
CA ALA A 42 0.75 -8.29 -19.75
C ALA A 42 -0.51 -8.59 -18.91
N PRO A 43 -0.61 -8.11 -17.66
CA PRO A 43 -1.85 -8.21 -16.88
C PRO A 43 -2.77 -7.02 -17.17
N ASN A 44 -3.96 -7.30 -17.70
CA ASN A 44 -5.07 -6.35 -17.73
C ASN A 44 -5.59 -6.09 -16.31
N ASN A 45 -5.71 -4.82 -15.94
CA ASN A 45 -6.46 -4.40 -14.75
C ASN A 45 -7.90 -4.09 -15.16
N ASP A 46 -8.86 -4.94 -14.75
CA ASP A 46 -10.29 -4.59 -14.68
C ASP A 46 -11.03 -5.56 -13.75
N ALA A 47 -10.85 -5.40 -12.44
CA ALA A 47 -11.63 -6.08 -11.39
C ALA A 47 -11.48 -5.42 -10.00
N GLN A 48 -11.69 -4.09 -9.89
CA GLN A 48 -11.81 -3.45 -8.57
C GLN A 48 -13.18 -3.72 -7.95
N ALA A 49 -13.37 -4.94 -7.43
CA ALA A 49 -14.37 -5.19 -6.41
C ALA A 49 -13.88 -4.60 -5.08
N GLU A 50 -14.63 -3.65 -4.50
CA GLU A 50 -14.33 -3.03 -3.21
C GLU A 50 -14.41 -4.04 -2.06
N THR A 51 -13.35 -4.82 -1.88
CA THR A 51 -13.16 -5.64 -0.69
C THR A 51 -12.36 -4.81 0.30
N GLN A 52 -13.04 -4.20 1.26
CA GLN A 52 -12.39 -3.50 2.38
C GLN A 52 -11.41 -4.46 3.04
N GLN A 53 -10.11 -4.20 2.90
CA GLN A 53 -9.06 -5.05 3.47
C GLN A 53 -9.12 -4.95 5.00
N GLN A 54 -9.78 -5.92 5.61
CA GLN A 54 -9.63 -6.19 7.03
C GLN A 54 -8.16 -6.60 7.26
N GLN A 55 -7.36 -5.65 7.75
CA GLN A 55 -6.02 -5.96 8.23
C GLN A 55 -6.09 -7.08 9.27
N PRO A 56 -5.10 -7.99 9.31
CA PRO A 56 -5.07 -9.06 10.30
C PRO A 56 -5.24 -8.48 11.70
N GLN A 57 -6.22 -8.99 12.46
CA GLN A 57 -6.48 -8.50 13.81
C GLN A 57 -5.30 -8.82 14.72
N GLN A 58 -4.37 -7.89 14.84
CA GLN A 58 -3.42 -7.90 15.94
C GLN A 58 -4.21 -7.86 17.26
N PRO A 59 -3.75 -8.55 18.32
CA PRO A 59 -4.42 -8.51 19.62
C PRO A 59 -4.61 -7.06 20.03
N VAL A 60 -5.87 -6.62 20.14
CA VAL A 60 -6.19 -5.20 20.35
C VAL A 60 -5.73 -4.80 21.75
N VAL A 61 -4.51 -4.26 21.83
CA VAL A 61 -3.92 -3.79 23.08
C VAL A 61 -4.83 -2.71 23.65
N LEU A 62 -5.27 -2.88 24.88
CA LEU A 62 -6.17 -1.94 25.55
C LEU A 62 -5.44 -0.62 25.80
N GLY A 63 -5.74 0.40 25.00
CA GLY A 63 -5.22 1.76 25.23
C GLY A 63 -5.68 2.33 26.56
N PRO A 64 -5.02 3.38 27.08
CA PRO A 64 -5.29 3.92 28.42
C PRO A 64 -6.75 4.30 28.64
N ARG A 65 -7.41 4.85 27.60
CA ARG A 65 -8.83 5.21 27.63
C ARG A 65 -9.78 4.02 27.56
N ALA A 66 -9.44 2.98 26.80
CA ALA A 66 -10.23 1.74 26.74
C ALA A 66 -10.17 0.98 28.07
N SER A 67 -8.97 0.89 28.67
CA SER A 67 -8.76 0.38 30.02
C SER A 67 -9.55 1.19 31.07
N ARG A 68 -9.46 2.54 31.02
CA ARG A 68 -10.21 3.40 31.96
C ARG A 68 -11.73 3.30 31.80
N LEU A 69 -12.25 3.10 30.58
CA LEU A 69 -13.68 2.85 30.34
C LEU A 69 -14.14 1.55 31.02
N GLN A 70 -13.36 0.48 30.88
CA GLN A 70 -13.62 -0.81 31.52
C GLN A 70 -13.54 -0.72 33.06
N GLU A 71 -12.54 -0.01 33.59
CA GLU A 71 -12.39 0.24 35.02
C GLU A 71 -13.57 1.04 35.60
N LEU A 72 -14.00 2.10 34.91
CA LEU A 72 -15.17 2.89 35.30
C LEU A 72 -16.46 2.07 35.25
N TYR A 73 -16.63 1.20 34.26
CA TYR A 73 -17.76 0.27 34.20
C TYR A 73 -17.77 -0.65 35.44
N ALA A 74 -16.65 -1.34 35.74
CA ALA A 74 -16.53 -2.21 36.91
C ALA A 74 -16.79 -1.46 38.24
N GLN A 75 -16.25 -0.25 38.39
CA GLN A 75 -16.51 0.61 39.56
C GLN A 75 -17.97 1.02 39.68
N SER A 76 -18.63 1.37 38.56
CA SER A 76 -20.05 1.75 38.54
C SER A 76 -20.95 0.58 38.91
N LEU A 77 -20.61 -0.63 38.44
CA LEU A 77 -21.31 -1.87 38.75
C LEU A 77 -21.17 -2.21 40.23
N LYS A 78 -19.93 -2.21 40.77
CA LYS A 78 -19.67 -2.41 42.21
C LYS A 78 -20.38 -1.39 43.09
N ARG A 79 -20.43 -0.12 42.69
CA ARG A 79 -21.18 0.94 43.40
C ARG A 79 -22.70 0.71 43.35
N THR A 80 -23.21 0.15 42.26
CA THR A 80 -24.64 -0.20 42.10
C THR A 80 -25.01 -1.40 42.96
N LEU A 81 -24.21 -2.48 42.95
CA LEU A 81 -24.40 -3.62 43.86
C LEU A 81 -24.26 -3.21 45.34
N GLY A 82 -23.36 -2.28 45.66
CA GLY A 82 -23.24 -1.69 47.00
C GLY A 82 -24.48 -0.91 47.48
N LYS A 83 -25.43 -0.57 46.60
CA LYS A 83 -26.74 -0.03 47.01
C LYS A 83 -27.70 -1.12 47.49
N LEU A 84 -27.51 -2.38 47.09
CA LEU A 84 -28.27 -3.54 47.55
C LEU A 84 -27.79 -4.06 48.93
N LYS A 85 -27.26 -3.18 49.78
CA LYS A 85 -26.84 -3.51 51.15
C LYS A 85 -28.05 -3.78 52.06
N TRP A 86 -27.82 -4.53 53.15
CA TRP A 86 -28.88 -5.02 54.04
C TRP A 86 -29.82 -3.91 54.54
N ASP A 87 -29.31 -2.76 54.98
CA ASP A 87 -30.13 -1.66 55.49
C ASP A 87 -31.19 -1.18 54.48
N ASN A 88 -30.82 -1.10 53.20
CA ASN A 88 -31.73 -0.66 52.13
C ASN A 88 -32.71 -1.78 51.75
N PHE A 89 -32.28 -3.05 51.84
CA PHE A 89 -33.08 -4.21 51.47
C PHE A 89 -34.12 -4.54 52.55
N ALA A 90 -33.73 -4.53 53.83
CA ALA A 90 -34.61 -4.76 54.97
C ALA A 90 -35.69 -3.68 55.11
N ALA A 91 -35.36 -2.41 54.78
CA ALA A 91 -36.33 -1.32 54.76
C ALA A 91 -37.49 -1.54 53.76
N CYS A 92 -37.24 -2.25 52.64
CA CYS A 92 -38.26 -2.60 51.66
C CYS A 92 -39.13 -3.80 52.07
N TYR A 93 -38.65 -4.65 53.00
CA TYR A 93 -39.32 -5.89 53.41
C TYR A 93 -39.43 -6.04 54.95
N PRO A 94 -40.00 -5.05 55.67
CA PRO A 94 -39.95 -5.01 57.15
C PRO A 94 -40.64 -6.20 57.84
N THR A 95 -41.70 -6.75 57.24
CA THR A 95 -42.42 -7.93 57.75
C THR A 95 -41.64 -9.24 57.61
N VAL A 96 -40.80 -9.37 56.57
CA VAL A 96 -39.95 -10.54 56.36
C VAL A 96 -38.64 -10.39 57.12
N ALA A 97 -38.06 -9.19 57.15
CA ALA A 97 -36.87 -8.88 57.93
C ALA A 97 -37.05 -9.14 59.43
N SER A 98 -38.26 -8.95 59.97
CA SER A 98 -38.58 -9.22 61.39
C SER A 98 -38.97 -10.66 61.71
N ARG A 99 -39.42 -11.47 60.73
CA ARG A 99 -39.88 -12.86 60.95
C ARG A 99 -38.94 -13.94 60.43
N ALA A 100 -38.17 -13.64 59.39
CA ALA A 100 -37.32 -14.57 58.66
C ALA A 100 -36.01 -13.91 58.21
N GLU A 101 -35.40 -13.13 59.10
CA GLU A 101 -34.11 -12.46 58.88
C GLU A 101 -33.02 -13.33 58.21
N PRO A 102 -32.73 -14.58 58.67
CA PRO A 102 -31.66 -15.37 58.07
C PRO A 102 -31.95 -15.75 56.61
N VAL A 103 -33.21 -16.03 56.26
CA VAL A 103 -33.62 -16.36 54.89
C VAL A 103 -33.50 -15.13 54.00
N LEU A 104 -33.95 -13.96 54.48
CA LEU A 104 -33.86 -12.72 53.71
C LEU A 104 -32.41 -12.26 53.51
N LYS A 105 -31.55 -12.44 54.52
CA LYS A 105 -30.09 -12.22 54.40
C LYS A 105 -29.45 -13.18 53.40
N GLN A 106 -29.85 -14.45 53.40
CA GLN A 106 -29.36 -15.42 52.42
C GLN A 106 -29.77 -15.03 50.99
N VAL A 107 -31.02 -14.65 50.76
CA VAL A 107 -31.49 -14.19 49.43
C VAL A 107 -30.75 -12.91 48.99
N GLN A 108 -30.56 -11.96 49.88
CA GLN A 108 -29.80 -10.73 49.58
C GLN A 108 -28.33 -11.04 49.25
N ALA A 109 -27.68 -11.92 50.02
CA ALA A 109 -26.30 -12.34 49.79
C ALA A 109 -26.18 -13.11 48.45
N GLN A 110 -27.04 -14.09 48.20
CA GLN A 110 -27.09 -14.84 46.94
C GLN A 110 -27.35 -13.91 45.75
N MET A 111 -28.23 -12.90 45.87
CA MET A 111 -28.45 -11.92 44.81
C MET A 111 -27.19 -11.10 44.53
N VAL A 112 -26.56 -10.52 45.56
CA VAL A 112 -25.35 -9.69 45.38
C VAL A 112 -24.16 -10.51 44.89
N GLU A 113 -23.98 -11.72 45.40
CA GLU A 113 -22.96 -12.68 44.98
C GLU A 113 -23.16 -13.11 43.52
N LYS A 114 -24.36 -13.57 43.14
CA LYS A 114 -24.63 -14.05 41.79
C LYS A 114 -24.67 -12.92 40.75
N LEU A 115 -24.95 -11.68 41.14
CA LEU A 115 -24.74 -10.50 40.29
C LEU A 115 -23.25 -10.11 40.21
N GLY A 116 -22.49 -10.24 41.30
CA GLY A 116 -21.05 -9.95 41.34
C GLY A 116 -20.23 -10.95 40.53
N GLU A 117 -20.29 -12.24 40.89
CA GLU A 117 -19.60 -13.35 40.21
C GLU A 117 -19.81 -13.30 38.69
N LYS A 118 -21.06 -13.19 38.23
CA LYS A 118 -21.39 -13.21 36.80
C LYS A 118 -20.92 -11.96 36.04
N CYS A 119 -20.55 -10.88 36.74
CA CYS A 119 -20.00 -9.66 36.15
C CYS A 119 -18.46 -9.57 36.25
N GLU A 120 -17.84 -10.17 37.27
CA GLU A 120 -16.38 -10.15 37.46
C GLU A 120 -15.65 -11.31 36.75
N VAL A 121 -16.30 -12.46 36.52
CA VAL A 121 -15.69 -13.69 35.94
C VAL A 121 -15.21 -13.56 34.48
N ARG A 122 -15.35 -12.38 33.84
CA ARG A 122 -14.78 -12.10 32.51
C ARG A 122 -13.94 -10.82 32.41
N PHE A 123 -13.16 -10.54 33.45
CA PHE A 123 -11.91 -9.78 33.28
C PHE A 123 -10.68 -10.70 33.33
N PRO A 124 -10.38 -11.47 32.26
CA PRO A 124 -9.06 -12.04 32.12
C PRO A 124 -8.08 -10.90 31.79
N PRO A 125 -7.02 -10.65 32.59
CA PRO A 125 -5.82 -10.12 31.99
C PRO A 125 -5.35 -11.11 30.92
N LEU A 126 -4.75 -10.58 29.85
CA LEU A 126 -4.14 -11.39 28.80
C LEU A 126 -3.20 -12.43 29.43
N LEU A 127 -3.27 -13.70 28.98
CA LEU A 127 -2.62 -14.92 29.50
C LEU A 127 -3.41 -15.73 30.55
N CYS A 128 -4.39 -16.52 30.09
CA CYS A 128 -4.64 -17.83 30.69
C CYS A 128 -5.11 -18.84 29.62
N SER A 129 -4.14 -19.52 28.99
CA SER A 129 -4.40 -20.53 27.97
C SER A 129 -4.92 -21.85 28.57
N SER A 130 -5.85 -22.48 27.84
CA SER A 130 -6.24 -23.91 27.83
C SER A 130 -6.69 -24.66 29.10
N LEU A 131 -6.35 -24.28 30.35
CA LEU A 131 -6.58 -25.17 31.50
C LEU A 131 -7.92 -25.05 32.24
N PHE A 132 -8.72 -24.00 32.04
CA PHE A 132 -9.92 -23.78 32.86
C PHE A 132 -11.15 -24.65 32.50
N PHE A 133 -11.14 -25.35 31.37
CA PHE A 133 -12.32 -26.11 30.90
C PHE A 133 -12.54 -27.44 31.62
N VAL A 134 -11.50 -28.01 32.25
CA VAL A 134 -11.58 -29.33 32.91
C VAL A 134 -12.08 -29.21 34.35
N HIS A 135 -11.73 -28.13 35.07
CA HIS A 135 -12.03 -28.04 36.51
C HIS A 135 -13.49 -27.71 36.84
N LEU A 136 -14.25 -27.10 35.90
CA LEU A 136 -15.68 -26.80 36.12
C LEU A 136 -16.63 -27.98 35.86
N PHE A 137 -16.14 -29.11 35.33
CA PHE A 137 -16.98 -30.27 35.03
C PHE A 137 -16.94 -31.36 36.12
N PHE A 138 -16.07 -31.22 37.12
CA PHE A 138 -15.80 -32.28 38.12
C PHE A 138 -15.94 -31.85 39.59
N CYS A 139 -16.86 -30.92 39.87
CA CYS A 139 -17.36 -30.66 41.22
C CYS A 139 -18.87 -30.84 41.27
N GLY A 140 -19.31 -32.09 41.11
CA GLY A 140 -20.68 -32.51 41.34
C GLY A 140 -20.80 -33.21 42.69
N ASP A 141 -21.09 -32.46 43.75
CA ASP A 141 -21.73 -33.03 44.95
C ASP A 141 -23.23 -32.74 44.87
N GLY A 142 -24.03 -33.79 45.02
CA GLY A 142 -25.46 -33.77 44.71
C GLY A 142 -26.30 -33.35 45.91
N ARG A 143 -26.83 -32.12 45.89
CA ARG A 143 -28.04 -31.76 46.65
C ARG A 143 -28.64 -30.43 46.18
N GLY A 144 -29.92 -30.45 45.78
CA GLY A 144 -30.70 -29.25 45.44
C GLY A 144 -31.13 -29.21 43.98
N GLU A 145 -32.20 -29.94 43.65
CA GLU A 145 -32.92 -29.75 42.39
C GLU A 145 -33.61 -28.37 42.37
N GLY A 146 -33.57 -27.67 41.23
CA GLY A 146 -34.46 -26.52 40.99
C GLY A 146 -33.83 -25.13 40.83
N GLU A 147 -32.51 -24.94 40.91
CA GLU A 147 -31.90 -23.62 40.57
C GLU A 147 -31.87 -23.36 39.06
N ASN A 148 -33.04 -22.93 38.56
CA ASN A 148 -33.30 -22.17 37.33
C ASN A 148 -32.13 -22.04 36.34
N ILE A 149 -32.17 -22.83 35.27
CA ILE A 149 -31.42 -22.57 34.03
C ILE A 149 -31.68 -21.15 33.50
N ILE A 150 -32.88 -20.61 33.74
CA ILE A 150 -33.28 -19.24 33.41
C ILE A 150 -32.44 -18.18 34.19
N ASP A 151 -32.06 -18.44 35.45
CA ASP A 151 -31.22 -17.53 36.24
C ASP A 151 -29.73 -17.64 35.89
N ARG A 152 -29.30 -18.78 35.32
CA ARG A 152 -27.99 -18.89 34.65
C ARG A 152 -27.96 -18.12 33.32
N LEU A 153 -29.09 -17.96 32.64
CA LEU A 153 -29.22 -17.21 31.38
C LEU A 153 -29.35 -15.70 31.60
N ASN A 154 -30.30 -15.24 32.43
CA ASN A 154 -30.70 -13.82 32.49
C ASN A 154 -29.65 -12.87 33.10
N MET A 155 -28.93 -13.26 34.17
CA MET A 155 -27.92 -12.38 34.79
C MET A 155 -26.51 -12.49 34.17
N CYS A 156 -26.32 -13.43 33.25
CA CYS A 156 -25.13 -13.47 32.41
C CYS A 156 -25.22 -12.45 31.25
N ASN A 157 -26.34 -11.73 31.13
CA ASN A 157 -26.61 -10.80 30.05
C ASN A 157 -25.77 -9.51 30.15
N LEU A 158 -25.76 -8.80 31.29
CA LEU A 158 -25.25 -7.42 31.34
C LEU A 158 -23.78 -7.24 30.89
N GLN A 159 -22.86 -8.11 31.34
CA GLN A 159 -21.47 -8.09 30.88
C GLN A 159 -21.34 -8.53 29.41
N LYS A 160 -22.16 -9.50 28.95
CA LYS A 160 -22.18 -9.93 27.55
C LYS A 160 -22.76 -8.86 26.63
N GLU A 161 -23.75 -8.08 27.07
CA GLU A 161 -24.26 -6.92 26.33
C GLU A 161 -23.21 -5.82 26.28
N PHE A 162 -22.46 -5.58 27.36
CA PHE A 162 -21.35 -4.62 27.33
C PHE A 162 -20.24 -5.08 26.36
N GLU A 163 -19.81 -6.34 26.42
CA GLU A 163 -18.87 -6.95 25.46
C GLU A 163 -19.41 -6.88 24.02
N SER A 164 -20.68 -7.22 23.81
CA SER A 164 -21.40 -7.11 22.54
C SER A 164 -21.38 -5.68 22.00
N ILE A 165 -21.71 -4.68 22.82
CA ILE A 165 -21.66 -3.26 22.45
C ILE A 165 -20.22 -2.82 22.11
N LEU A 166 -19.22 -3.25 22.87
CA LEU A 166 -17.81 -2.94 22.60
C LEU A 166 -17.37 -3.48 21.22
N VAL A 167 -17.77 -4.71 20.88
CA VAL A 167 -17.47 -5.36 19.58
C VAL A 167 -18.29 -4.74 18.45
N THR A 168 -19.63 -4.70 18.56
CA THR A 168 -20.54 -4.19 17.52
C THR A 168 -20.22 -2.75 17.14
N ARG A 169 -19.87 -1.88 18.11
CA ARG A 169 -19.53 -0.48 17.82
C ARG A 169 -18.05 -0.26 17.54
N GLN A 170 -17.20 -1.29 17.65
CA GLN A 170 -15.75 -1.22 17.51
C GLN A 170 -15.15 -0.14 18.43
N VAL A 171 -15.54 -0.16 19.71
CA VAL A 171 -15.21 0.90 20.66
C VAL A 171 -13.72 0.92 20.98
N VAL A 172 -13.13 -0.25 21.29
CA VAL A 172 -11.71 -0.36 21.66
C VAL A 172 -10.78 0.18 20.56
N PRO A 173 -10.85 -0.25 19.28
CA PRO A 173 -10.00 0.33 18.25
C PRO A 173 -10.25 1.83 18.07
N LYS A 174 -11.51 2.31 18.04
CA LYS A 174 -11.79 3.75 17.93
C LYS A 174 -11.21 4.59 19.07
N LEU A 175 -11.16 4.05 20.30
CA LEU A 175 -10.50 4.73 21.42
C LEU A 175 -8.97 4.72 21.27
N ASN A 176 -8.38 3.65 20.74
CA ASN A 176 -6.95 3.56 20.44
C ASN A 176 -6.53 4.48 19.27
N ASP A 177 -7.33 4.54 18.20
CA ASP A 177 -7.16 5.47 17.08
C ASP A 177 -7.20 6.92 17.59
N LEU A 178 -8.14 7.22 18.49
CA LEU A 178 -8.28 8.53 19.10
C LEU A 178 -7.11 8.89 20.03
N GLU A 179 -6.54 7.94 20.78
CA GLU A 179 -5.29 8.17 21.53
C GLU A 179 -4.11 8.43 20.58
N THR A 180 -4.02 7.69 19.47
CA THR A 180 -3.03 7.91 18.40
C THR A 180 -3.15 9.34 17.86
N LEU A 181 -4.35 9.77 17.47
CA LEU A 181 -4.62 11.13 16.98
C LEU A 181 -4.32 12.23 18.01
N ILE A 182 -4.60 11.99 19.30
CA ILE A 182 -4.26 12.94 20.37
C ILE A 182 -2.74 13.03 20.57
N SER A 183 -2.03 11.90 20.49
CA SER A 183 -0.57 11.89 20.60
C SER A 183 0.08 12.64 19.44
N GLU A 184 -0.40 12.43 18.21
CA GLU A 184 0.08 13.12 17.02
C GLU A 184 -0.25 14.62 17.06
N ALA A 185 -1.48 15.00 17.40
CA ALA A 185 -1.87 16.40 17.54
C ALA A 185 -1.09 17.12 18.65
N THR A 186 -0.77 16.40 19.74
CA THR A 186 0.07 16.92 20.83
C THR A 186 1.51 17.11 20.37
N HIS A 187 2.07 16.15 19.63
CA HIS A 187 3.40 16.29 19.02
C HIS A 187 3.44 17.48 18.07
N ARG A 188 2.52 17.58 17.11
CA ARG A 188 2.40 18.70 16.17
C ARG A 188 2.30 20.06 16.90
N ARG A 189 1.58 20.13 18.02
CA ARG A 189 1.48 21.35 18.86
C ARG A 189 2.79 21.70 19.57
N ILE A 190 3.57 20.71 20.02
CA ILE A 190 4.86 20.94 20.70
C ILE A 190 5.95 21.33 19.67
N SER A 191 5.92 20.74 18.48
CA SER A 191 6.86 21.06 17.39
C SER A 191 6.51 22.35 16.64
N ALA A 192 5.33 22.94 16.85
CA ALA A 192 4.91 24.15 16.17
C ALA A 192 5.61 25.41 16.73
N PRO A 193 6.11 26.32 15.86
CA PRO A 193 6.56 27.65 16.28
C PRO A 193 5.43 28.43 16.98
N PRO A 194 5.77 29.37 17.89
CA PRO A 194 4.77 30.12 18.69
C PRO A 194 3.87 31.05 17.86
N ASP A 195 4.27 31.39 16.63
CA ASP A 195 3.52 32.23 15.68
C ASP A 195 2.79 31.40 14.60
N ALA A 196 2.68 30.08 14.78
CA ALA A 196 1.98 29.22 13.82
C ALA A 196 0.47 29.55 13.78
N PRO A 197 -0.14 29.70 12.58
CA PRO A 197 -1.56 30.02 12.46
C PRO A 197 -2.42 28.92 13.09
N LYS A 198 -3.43 29.33 13.87
CA LYS A 198 -4.31 28.40 14.57
C LYS A 198 -5.08 27.53 13.57
N PRO A 199 -5.11 26.18 13.73
CA PRO A 199 -5.80 25.31 12.78
C PRO A 199 -7.27 25.70 12.60
N THR A 200 -7.70 25.85 11.35
CA THR A 200 -9.11 26.06 11.01
C THR A 200 -9.91 24.81 11.39
N PRO A 201 -11.02 24.93 12.15
CA PRO A 201 -11.82 23.78 12.53
C PRO A 201 -12.52 23.17 11.29
N PRO A 202 -12.76 21.85 11.28
CA PRO A 202 -13.18 21.13 10.06
C PRO A 202 -14.55 21.55 9.51
N HIS A 203 -15.40 22.21 10.30
CA HIS A 203 -16.68 22.74 9.84
C HIS A 203 -16.57 24.06 9.04
N LEU A 204 -15.38 24.66 8.97
CA LEU A 204 -15.09 25.83 8.14
C LEU A 204 -14.28 25.49 6.88
N LEU A 205 -13.92 24.22 6.68
CA LEU A 205 -13.21 23.79 5.48
C LEU A 205 -14.15 23.72 4.28
N SER A 206 -13.69 24.16 3.11
CA SER A 206 -14.49 23.99 1.89
C SER A 206 -14.44 22.54 1.39
N ALA A 207 -15.47 22.12 0.66
CA ALA A 207 -15.51 20.79 0.06
C ALA A 207 -14.32 20.52 -0.89
N LYS A 208 -13.81 21.57 -1.55
CA LYS A 208 -12.63 21.49 -2.42
C LYS A 208 -11.36 21.21 -1.61
N ASP A 209 -11.20 21.82 -0.45
CA ASP A 209 -10.02 21.63 0.40
C ASP A 209 -9.99 20.22 0.98
N ILE A 210 -11.15 19.71 1.44
CA ILE A 210 -11.32 18.32 1.90
C ILE A 210 -10.95 17.34 0.77
N LEU A 211 -11.52 17.53 -0.43
CA LEU A 211 -11.24 16.67 -1.58
C LEU A 211 -9.76 16.72 -2.00
N SER A 212 -9.15 17.91 -2.02
CA SER A 212 -7.73 18.05 -2.35
C SER A 212 -6.82 17.39 -1.31
N ALA A 213 -7.15 17.50 -0.02
CA ALA A 213 -6.40 16.84 1.06
C ALA A 213 -6.49 15.31 0.99
N HIS A 214 -7.62 14.74 0.57
CA HIS A 214 -7.77 13.30 0.37
C HIS A 214 -7.10 12.79 -0.92
N LEU A 215 -7.08 13.58 -2.00
CA LEU A 215 -6.43 13.20 -3.26
C LEU A 215 -4.91 13.42 -3.27
N ALA A 216 -4.39 14.33 -2.44
CA ALA A 216 -2.96 14.66 -2.41
C ALA A 216 -2.04 13.44 -2.12
N PRO A 217 -2.33 12.52 -1.17
CA PRO A 217 -1.48 11.35 -0.93
C PRO A 217 -1.42 10.38 -2.12
N SER A 218 -2.55 10.10 -2.77
CA SER A 218 -2.59 9.25 -3.96
C SER A 218 -1.90 9.93 -5.15
N LEU A 219 -2.14 11.23 -5.36
CA LEU A 219 -1.50 11.98 -6.42
C LEU A 219 0.02 12.03 -6.23
N ALA A 220 0.50 12.26 -5.01
CA ALA A 220 1.94 12.24 -4.69
C ALA A 220 2.58 10.86 -4.93
N SER A 221 1.87 9.76 -4.63
CA SER A 221 2.32 8.40 -4.92
C SER A 221 2.39 8.11 -6.44
N HIS A 222 1.39 8.54 -7.21
CA HIS A 222 1.45 8.43 -8.67
C HIS A 222 2.52 9.33 -9.29
N GLN A 223 2.70 10.54 -8.76
CA GLN A 223 3.73 11.47 -9.22
C GLN A 223 5.15 10.93 -8.98
N SER A 224 5.43 10.34 -7.82
CA SER A 224 6.75 9.73 -7.55
C SER A 224 7.00 8.51 -8.43
N LEU A 225 6.00 7.65 -8.67
CA LEU A 225 6.09 6.53 -9.59
C LEU A 225 6.37 6.98 -11.04
N LEU A 226 5.66 8.00 -11.52
CA LEU A 226 5.84 8.53 -12.88
C LEU A 226 7.20 9.23 -13.04
N ASN A 227 7.66 9.98 -12.03
CA ASN A 227 9.00 10.57 -12.03
C ASN A 227 10.10 9.49 -12.07
N ALA A 228 9.95 8.41 -11.29
CA ALA A 228 10.89 7.29 -11.32
C ALA A 228 10.93 6.63 -12.71
N ARG A 229 9.76 6.33 -13.31
CA ARG A 229 9.68 5.77 -14.67
C ARG A 229 10.27 6.71 -15.73
N LEU A 230 10.01 8.01 -15.64
CA LEU A 230 10.57 9.02 -16.54
C LEU A 230 12.10 9.05 -16.44
N GLN A 231 12.65 9.05 -15.22
CA GLN A 231 14.09 9.02 -14.99
C GLN A 231 14.73 7.73 -15.51
N THR A 232 14.09 6.58 -15.32
CA THR A 232 14.53 5.29 -15.91
C THR A 232 14.50 5.34 -17.43
N ALA A 233 13.43 5.86 -18.06
CA ALA A 233 13.37 5.97 -19.52
C ALA A 233 14.44 6.93 -20.06
N GLN A 234 14.67 8.05 -19.38
CA GLN A 234 15.72 9.02 -19.74
C GLN A 234 17.12 8.43 -19.63
N SER A 235 17.42 7.62 -18.60
CA SER A 235 18.73 6.96 -18.49
C SER A 235 18.95 5.90 -19.57
N HIS A 236 17.92 5.11 -19.92
CA HIS A 236 18.03 4.16 -21.04
C HIS A 236 18.21 4.88 -22.38
N ASN A 237 17.46 5.95 -22.63
CA ASN A 237 17.60 6.75 -23.85
C ASN A 237 18.98 7.40 -23.97
N ALA A 238 19.59 7.83 -22.85
CA ALA A 238 20.96 8.36 -22.85
C ALA A 238 21.99 7.31 -23.26
N ILE A 239 21.89 6.09 -22.70
CA ILE A 239 22.78 4.95 -23.03
C ILE A 239 22.62 4.55 -24.51
N LEU A 240 21.39 4.42 -24.99
CA LEU A 240 21.11 4.08 -26.40
C LEU A 240 21.62 5.16 -27.35
N TYR A 241 21.51 6.45 -26.98
CA TYR A 241 22.05 7.54 -27.77
C TYR A 241 23.59 7.50 -27.83
N GLU A 242 24.26 7.22 -26.72
CA GLU A 242 25.72 7.04 -26.68
C GLU A 242 26.18 5.87 -27.57
N GLN A 243 25.47 4.73 -27.52
CA GLN A 243 25.72 3.57 -28.39
C GLN A 243 25.52 3.89 -29.88
N ILE A 244 24.47 4.64 -30.24
CA ILE A 244 24.24 5.05 -31.64
C ILE A 244 25.34 5.99 -32.12
N GLN A 245 25.85 6.88 -31.27
CA GLN A 245 26.95 7.78 -31.62
C GLN A 245 28.27 7.02 -31.81
N SER A 246 28.60 6.05 -30.93
CA SER A 246 29.81 5.24 -31.10
C SER A 246 29.73 4.34 -32.34
N GLN A 247 28.57 3.72 -32.61
CA GLN A 247 28.34 2.94 -33.83
C GLN A 247 28.48 3.78 -35.11
N ARG A 248 27.98 5.02 -35.11
CA ARG A 248 28.13 5.92 -36.27
C ARG A 248 29.59 6.28 -36.54
N ALA A 249 30.37 6.60 -35.50
CA ALA A 249 31.79 6.88 -35.63
C ALA A 249 32.60 5.64 -36.06
N GLU A 250 32.19 4.43 -35.64
CA GLU A 250 32.79 3.18 -36.09
C GLU A 250 32.48 2.91 -37.58
N ILE A 251 31.23 3.12 -38.02
CA ILE A 251 30.84 2.99 -39.43
C ILE A 251 31.61 3.97 -40.31
N GLU A 252 31.74 5.23 -39.89
CA GLU A 252 32.53 6.25 -40.61
C GLU A 252 33.98 5.79 -40.81
N LYS A 253 34.65 5.34 -39.75
CA LYS A 253 36.01 4.78 -39.80
C LYS A 253 36.13 3.52 -40.67
N LEU A 254 35.12 2.65 -40.67
CA LEU A 254 35.10 1.45 -41.50
C LEU A 254 34.90 1.79 -42.98
N LEU A 255 34.11 2.82 -43.29
CA LEU A 255 33.95 3.34 -44.64
C LEU A 255 35.24 3.99 -45.15
N ASP A 256 35.91 4.83 -44.34
CA ASP A 256 37.23 5.39 -44.68
C ASP A 256 38.26 4.29 -44.98
N SER A 257 38.27 3.23 -44.16
CA SER A 257 39.16 2.07 -44.38
C SER A 257 38.80 1.30 -45.64
N LEU A 258 37.51 1.17 -45.97
CA LEU A 258 37.07 0.50 -47.19
C LEU A 258 37.45 1.33 -48.42
N GLU A 259 37.19 2.64 -48.41
CA GLU A 259 37.56 3.56 -49.49
C GLU A 259 39.07 3.56 -49.74
N ALA A 260 39.89 3.55 -48.68
CA ALA A 260 41.33 3.38 -48.79
C ALA A 260 41.70 2.05 -49.49
N THR A 261 41.16 0.91 -49.05
CA THR A 261 41.47 -0.38 -49.69
C THR A 261 40.96 -0.50 -51.13
N VAL A 262 39.84 0.15 -51.47
CA VAL A 262 39.35 0.23 -52.85
C VAL A 262 40.28 1.11 -53.69
N GLY A 263 40.80 2.20 -53.13
CA GLY A 263 41.87 3.01 -53.72
C GLY A 263 43.15 2.22 -53.96
N ASP A 264 43.58 1.40 -53.00
CA ASP A 264 44.75 0.52 -53.12
C ASP A 264 44.56 -0.54 -54.21
N VAL A 265 43.40 -1.21 -54.26
CA VAL A 265 43.08 -2.20 -55.31
C VAL A 265 43.02 -1.55 -56.68
N LYS A 266 42.44 -0.35 -56.80
CA LYS A 266 42.42 0.41 -58.04
C LYS A 266 43.83 0.80 -58.49
N SER A 267 44.66 1.28 -57.56
CA SER A 267 46.07 1.65 -57.81
C SER A 267 46.91 0.44 -58.21
N ALA A 268 46.69 -0.72 -57.58
CA ALA A 268 47.34 -1.97 -57.94
C ALA A 268 46.91 -2.45 -59.35
N ASN A 269 45.64 -2.29 -59.71
CA ASN A 269 45.15 -2.61 -61.05
C ASN A 269 45.73 -1.68 -62.13
N GLU A 270 45.80 -0.37 -61.84
CA GLU A 270 46.48 0.62 -62.70
C GLU A 270 47.99 0.31 -62.86
N ALA A 271 48.66 -0.17 -61.80
CA ALA A 271 50.06 -0.60 -61.85
C ALA A 271 50.27 -1.93 -62.62
N LEU A 272 49.28 -2.81 -62.66
CA LEU A 272 49.32 -4.07 -63.41
C LEU A 272 48.97 -3.90 -64.89
N GLU A 273 48.23 -2.86 -65.28
CA GLU A 273 47.86 -2.56 -66.68
C GLU A 273 49.03 -2.67 -67.69
N PRO A 274 50.22 -2.06 -67.48
CA PRO A 274 51.35 -2.22 -68.40
C PRO A 274 51.89 -3.65 -68.46
N VAL A 275 51.87 -4.39 -67.34
CA VAL A 275 52.33 -5.79 -67.29
C VAL A 275 51.36 -6.69 -68.04
N VAL A 276 50.05 -6.49 -67.87
CA VAL A 276 49.01 -7.21 -68.64
C VAL A 276 49.12 -6.89 -70.13
N ALA A 277 49.36 -5.63 -70.49
CA ALA A 277 49.56 -5.24 -71.89
C ALA A 277 50.83 -5.83 -72.51
N GLN A 278 51.90 -6.02 -71.73
CA GLN A 278 53.12 -6.71 -72.17
C GLN A 278 52.89 -8.22 -72.30
N LEU A 279 52.30 -8.86 -71.29
CA LEU A 279 52.00 -10.29 -71.30
C LEU A 279 51.05 -10.66 -72.45
N ALA A 280 50.10 -9.77 -72.80
CA ALA A 280 49.23 -9.92 -73.96
C ALA A 280 49.93 -9.73 -75.32
N ARG A 281 51.13 -9.13 -75.37
CA ARG A 281 52.00 -9.13 -76.55
C ARG A 281 52.83 -10.41 -76.61
N GLU A 282 53.49 -10.75 -75.51
CA GLU A 282 54.29 -11.98 -75.38
C GLU A 282 53.44 -13.24 -75.69
N ALA A 283 52.20 -13.30 -75.22
CA ALA A 283 51.28 -14.40 -75.53
C ALA A 283 50.90 -14.46 -77.02
N ARG A 284 50.75 -13.32 -77.72
CA ARG A 284 50.47 -13.28 -79.17
C ARG A 284 51.70 -13.64 -79.99
N GLU A 285 52.89 -13.27 -79.53
CA GLU A 285 54.15 -13.66 -80.15
C GLU A 285 54.41 -15.16 -79.98
N ALA A 286 54.15 -15.71 -78.78
CA ALA A 286 54.22 -17.14 -78.51
C ALA A 286 53.22 -17.98 -79.35
N ASP A 287 51.94 -17.56 -79.40
CA ASP A 287 50.91 -18.21 -80.23
C ASP A 287 51.31 -18.21 -81.72
N LYS A 288 51.88 -17.10 -82.21
CA LYS A 288 52.43 -17.02 -83.57
C LYS A 288 53.59 -17.99 -83.79
N THR A 289 54.54 -18.09 -82.86
CA THR A 289 55.66 -19.05 -83.00
C THR A 289 55.18 -20.51 -82.98
N VAL A 290 54.16 -20.86 -82.18
CA VAL A 290 53.57 -22.20 -82.19
C VAL A 290 52.89 -22.50 -83.53
N SER A 291 52.21 -21.51 -84.13
CA SER A 291 51.60 -21.64 -85.46
C SER A 291 52.57 -21.66 -86.65
N GLU A 292 53.86 -21.36 -86.42
CA GLU A 292 54.93 -21.40 -87.44
C GLU A 292 55.77 -22.71 -87.34
N GLU A 293 55.49 -23.58 -86.36
CA GLU A 293 56.17 -24.87 -86.14
C GLU A 293 55.32 -26.12 -86.50
N GLU A 294 54.08 -25.96 -86.98
CA GLU A 294 53.21 -27.02 -87.58
C GLU A 294 53.26 -27.04 -89.12
#